data_AF-A0A662GJ93-F1
#
_entry.id   AF-A0A662GJ93-F1
#
_cell.length_a   1.000
_cell.length_b   1.000
_cell.length_c   1.000
_cell.angle_alpha   90.00
_cell.angle_beta   90.00
_cell.angle_gamma   90.00
#
_symmetry.space_group_name_H-M   'P 1'
#
loop_
_entity.id
_entity.type
_entity.pdbx_description
1 polymer ?
#
loop_
_entity_poly.entity_id
_entity_poly.type
_entity_poly.pdbx_seq_one_letter_code
_entity_poly.pdbx_strand_id
1 'polypeptide(L)'
;MIGRKDRGKSLIWILFHSLFSLFLYRFHILPGYFEFLNESIMIGSIAAISAIYGPSIGFISSLISTLLIVFIPTIYTSNLVNLISTIWCIFMRQIVVAGFTGIIVDTPERIGRTPCWTFISHLLATIFISLPFIANLEYFLGTTIPRHAPIFASSSLLSIIFLTIYSITPKIRTKK
;
A
#
# COMPACT_ATOMS: atom_id res chain seq x y z
N MET A 1 26.24 -0.62 5.80
CA MET A 1 25.61 -0.96 4.50
C MET A 1 24.40 -1.85 4.75
N ILE A 2 23.18 -1.33 4.69
CA ILE A 2 21.99 -2.20 4.66
C ILE A 2 21.82 -2.62 3.20
N GLY A 3 22.62 -3.56 2.69
CA GLY A 3 22.29 -4.19 1.40
C GLY A 3 20.85 -4.73 1.48
N ARG A 4 20.11 -4.75 0.36
CA ARG A 4 18.74 -5.29 0.29
C ARG A 4 18.64 -6.51 1.21
N LYS A 5 17.75 -6.45 2.18
CA LYS A 5 17.61 -7.52 3.14
C LYS A 5 17.29 -8.81 2.40
N ASP A 6 17.88 -9.88 2.91
CA ASP A 6 17.72 -11.25 2.41
C ASP A 6 16.27 -11.51 1.98
N ARG A 7 16.05 -11.74 0.68
CA ARG A 7 14.71 -12.00 0.13
C ARG A 7 14.04 -13.18 0.82
N GLY A 8 14.82 -14.12 1.38
CA GLY A 8 14.30 -15.22 2.21
C GLY A 8 13.52 -14.78 3.44
N LYS A 9 13.68 -13.53 3.92
CA LYS A 9 12.95 -12.98 5.07
C LYS A 9 11.74 -12.12 4.68
N SER A 10 11.49 -11.91 3.38
CA SER A 10 10.36 -11.11 2.92
C SER A 10 9.02 -11.83 3.13
N LEU A 11 9.02 -13.17 3.17
CA LEU A 11 7.80 -13.97 3.35
C LEU A 11 7.08 -13.63 4.65
N ILE A 12 7.83 -13.51 5.76
CA ILE A 12 7.27 -13.16 7.08
C ILE A 12 6.57 -11.80 7.03
N TRP A 13 7.16 -10.83 6.33
CA TRP A 13 6.60 -9.48 6.23
C TRP A 13 5.45 -9.37 5.27
N ILE A 14 5.46 -10.12 4.16
CA ILE A 14 4.28 -10.30 3.30
C ILE A 14 3.14 -10.87 4.13
N LEU A 15 3.40 -11.92 4.93
CA LEU A 15 2.38 -12.57 5.74
C LEU A 15 1.85 -11.64 6.85
N PHE A 16 2.75 -10.92 7.53
CA PHE A 16 2.38 -9.90 8.50
C PHE A 16 1.52 -8.80 7.87
N HIS A 17 1.93 -8.22 6.74
CA HIS A 17 1.15 -7.21 6.03
C HIS A 17 -0.21 -7.72 5.60
N SER A 18 -0.28 -8.96 5.10
CA SER A 18 -1.51 -9.60 4.65
C SER A 18 -2.49 -9.81 5.80
N LEU A 19 -2.02 -10.35 6.93
CA LEU A 19 -2.82 -10.52 8.15
C LEU A 19 -3.27 -9.19 8.73
N PHE A 20 -2.37 -8.20 8.74
CA PHE A 20 -2.67 -6.87 9.25
C PHE A 20 -3.69 -6.14 8.37
N SER A 21 -3.57 -6.27 7.04
CA SER A 21 -4.55 -5.73 6.09
C SER A 21 -5.93 -6.37 6.28
N LEU A 22 -5.99 -7.69 6.49
CA LEU A 22 -7.23 -8.41 6.80
C LEU A 22 -7.85 -7.91 8.11
N PHE A 23 -7.05 -7.71 9.15
CA PHE A 23 -7.49 -7.17 10.44
C PHE A 23 -8.10 -5.77 10.26
N LEU A 24 -7.38 -4.85 9.62
CA LEU A 24 -7.84 -3.48 9.38
C LEU A 24 -9.14 -3.43 8.57
N TYR A 25 -9.25 -4.28 7.55
CA TYR A 25 -10.43 -4.33 6.70
C TYR A 25 -11.67 -4.80 7.45
N ARG A 26 -11.54 -5.63 8.49
CA ARG A 26 -12.67 -6.00 9.35
C ARG A 26 -13.27 -4.81 10.11
N PHE A 27 -12.47 -3.77 10.37
CA PHE A 27 -12.93 -2.52 10.99
C PHE A 27 -13.41 -1.48 9.97
N HIS A 28 -13.28 -1.75 8.67
CA HIS A 28 -13.75 -0.87 7.60
C HIS A 28 -15.29 -0.71 7.58
N ILE A 29 -16.01 -1.54 8.32
CA ILE A 29 -17.47 -1.48 8.53
C ILE A 29 -17.89 -0.17 9.26
N LEU A 30 -16.95 0.57 9.85
CA LEU A 30 -17.18 1.89 10.46
C LEU A 30 -16.83 3.01 9.47
N PRO A 31 -17.80 3.60 8.75
CA PRO A 31 -17.53 4.64 7.75
C PRO A 31 -16.95 5.92 8.38
N GLY A 32 -16.11 6.64 7.62
CA GLY A 32 -15.51 7.92 8.04
C GLY A 32 -14.02 7.80 8.40
N TYR A 33 -13.63 8.21 9.60
CA TYR A 33 -12.22 8.31 10.03
C TYR A 33 -11.41 7.01 9.90
N PHE A 34 -12.07 5.85 10.04
CA PHE A 34 -11.41 4.54 9.94
C PHE A 34 -11.05 4.15 8.51
N GLU A 35 -11.79 4.62 7.49
CA GLU A 35 -11.47 4.37 6.08
C GLU A 35 -10.18 5.09 5.68
N PHE A 36 -10.05 6.36 6.06
CA PHE A 36 -8.82 7.14 5.88
C PHE A 36 -7.61 6.45 6.52
N LEU A 37 -7.75 6.00 7.77
CA LEU A 37 -6.67 5.38 8.52
C LEU A 37 -6.27 4.04 7.89
N ASN A 38 -7.24 3.20 7.52
CA ASN A 38 -7.01 1.90 6.89
C ASN A 38 -6.24 2.04 5.58
N GLU A 39 -6.68 2.96 4.72
CA GLU A 39 -6.01 3.20 3.44
C GLU A 39 -4.56 3.69 3.66
N SER A 40 -4.38 4.66 4.57
CA SER A 40 -3.06 5.23 4.84
C SER A 40 -2.08 4.20 5.37
N ILE A 41 -2.55 3.33 6.26
CA ILE A 41 -1.75 2.25 6.83
C ILE A 41 -1.37 1.21 5.76
N MET A 42 -2.33 0.79 4.93
CA MET A 42 -2.06 -0.17 3.86
C MET A 42 -1.00 0.34 2.89
N ILE A 43 -1.18 1.57 2.39
CA ILE A 43 -0.27 2.18 1.42
C ILE A 43 1.12 2.40 2.01
N GLY A 44 1.20 2.94 3.24
CA GLY A 44 2.47 3.13 3.93
C GLY A 44 3.22 1.81 4.16
N SER A 45 2.50 0.74 4.49
CA SER A 45 3.08 -0.59 4.69
C SER A 45 3.63 -1.19 3.39
N ILE A 46 2.91 -1.07 2.28
CA ILE A 46 3.35 -1.60 0.97
C ILE A 46 4.56 -0.83 0.44
N ALA A 47 4.55 0.49 0.57
CA ALA A 47 5.69 1.33 0.24
C ALA A 47 6.95 0.88 0.99
N ALA A 48 6.83 0.61 2.29
CA ALA A 48 7.94 0.14 3.10
C ALA A 48 8.46 -1.26 2.69
N ILE A 49 7.56 -2.22 2.46
CA ILE A 49 7.93 -3.55 1.97
C ILE A 49 8.65 -3.44 0.64
N SER A 50 8.10 -2.66 -0.28
CA SER A 50 8.66 -2.53 -1.62
C SER A 50 10.00 -1.80 -1.63
N ALA A 51 10.17 -0.76 -0.82
CA ALA A 51 11.45 -0.08 -0.68
C ALA A 51 12.55 -0.98 -0.08
N ILE A 52 12.22 -1.85 0.89
CA ILE A 52 13.22 -2.73 1.54
C ILE A 52 13.57 -3.95 0.69
N TYR A 53 12.55 -4.59 0.11
CA TYR A 53 12.68 -5.91 -0.52
C TYR A 53 12.59 -5.88 -2.05
N GLY A 54 12.21 -4.73 -2.61
CA GLY A 54 12.11 -4.48 -4.05
C GLY A 54 10.67 -4.52 -4.60
N PRO A 55 10.51 -4.12 -5.87
CA PRO A 55 9.21 -3.98 -6.51
C PRO A 55 8.47 -5.31 -6.65
N SER A 56 9.18 -6.41 -6.94
CA SER A 56 8.57 -7.74 -7.07
C SER A 56 7.90 -8.22 -5.78
N ILE A 57 8.54 -7.97 -4.62
CA ILE A 57 7.97 -8.33 -3.31
C ILE A 57 6.80 -7.42 -2.96
N GLY A 58 6.92 -6.12 -3.26
CA GLY A 58 5.80 -5.17 -3.11
C GLY A 58 4.58 -5.57 -3.95
N PHE A 59 4.79 -5.99 -5.20
CA PHE A 59 3.74 -6.50 -6.09
C PHE A 59 3.05 -7.73 -5.50
N ILE A 60 3.83 -8.74 -5.08
CA ILE A 60 3.28 -9.96 -4.47
C ILE A 60 2.47 -9.63 -3.22
N SER A 61 3.00 -8.75 -2.36
CA SER A 61 2.30 -8.30 -1.14
C SER A 61 0.97 -7.63 -1.49
N SER A 62 0.96 -6.74 -2.50
CA SER A 62 -0.22 -6.02 -2.97
C SER A 62 -1.28 -6.96 -3.56
N LEU A 63 -0.85 -8.01 -4.26
CA LEU A 63 -1.75 -9.01 -4.83
C LEU A 63 -2.42 -9.83 -3.72
N ILE A 64 -1.63 -10.35 -2.77
CA ILE A 64 -2.14 -11.18 -1.68
C ILE A 64 -3.07 -10.39 -0.77
N SER A 65 -2.69 -9.18 -0.37
CA SER A 65 -3.54 -8.31 0.45
C SER A 65 -4.86 -8.00 -0.25
N THR A 66 -4.83 -7.67 -1.55
CA THR A 66 -6.06 -7.36 -2.31
C THR A 66 -6.99 -8.57 -2.39
N LEU A 67 -6.47 -9.75 -2.70
CA LEU A 67 -7.28 -10.97 -2.74
C LEU A 67 -7.92 -11.28 -1.38
N LEU A 68 -7.18 -11.12 -0.29
CA LEU A 68 -7.67 -11.34 1.07
C LEU A 68 -8.73 -10.31 1.50
N ILE A 69 -8.50 -9.04 1.18
CA ILE A 69 -9.43 -7.94 1.48
C ILE A 69 -10.76 -8.17 0.76
N VAL A 70 -10.70 -8.55 -0.52
CA VAL A 70 -11.89 -8.71 -1.37
C VAL A 70 -12.69 -9.96 -1.00
N PHE A 71 -12.04 -11.00 -0.44
CA PHE A 71 -12.73 -12.22 -0.03
C PHE A 71 -13.82 -11.98 1.04
N ILE A 72 -13.65 -10.96 1.88
CA ILE A 72 -14.63 -10.62 2.93
C ILE A 72 -15.94 -10.05 2.34
N PRO A 73 -15.93 -8.97 1.54
CA PRO A 73 -17.14 -8.39 0.96
C PRO A 73 -17.75 -9.26 -0.14
N THR A 74 -16.99 -10.12 -0.83
CA THR A 74 -17.55 -11.07 -1.82
C THR A 74 -18.58 -12.03 -1.26
N ILE A 75 -18.53 -12.32 0.04
CA ILE A 75 -19.54 -13.16 0.71
C ILE A 75 -20.92 -12.47 0.70
N TYR A 76 -20.97 -11.14 0.53
CA TYR A 76 -22.16 -10.32 0.68
C TYR A 76 -22.57 -9.55 -0.58
N THR A 77 -21.76 -9.54 -1.65
CA THR A 77 -22.06 -8.80 -2.90
C THR A 77 -22.42 -9.73 -4.05
N SER A 78 -23.63 -9.60 -4.60
CA SER A 78 -24.10 -10.38 -5.77
C SER A 78 -23.75 -9.76 -7.13
N ASN A 79 -23.26 -8.52 -7.19
CA ASN A 79 -22.95 -7.83 -8.45
C ASN A 79 -21.45 -7.95 -8.81
N LEU A 80 -21.17 -8.78 -9.81
CA LEU A 80 -19.83 -9.10 -10.31
C LEU A 80 -19.07 -7.87 -10.86
N VAL A 81 -19.77 -6.90 -11.47
CA VAL A 81 -19.14 -5.69 -12.02
C VAL A 81 -18.59 -4.79 -10.91
N ASN A 82 -19.37 -4.59 -9.85
CA ASN A 82 -18.95 -3.79 -8.70
C ASN A 82 -17.77 -4.46 -7.97
N LEU A 83 -17.79 -5.79 -7.90
CA LEU A 83 -16.70 -6.56 -7.33
C LEU A 83 -15.39 -6.38 -8.12
N ILE A 84 -15.43 -6.53 -9.45
CA ILE A 84 -14.26 -6.35 -10.32
C ILE A 84 -13.72 -4.92 -10.22
N SER A 85 -14.60 -3.92 -10.23
CA SER A 85 -14.22 -2.52 -10.07
C SER A 85 -13.53 -2.26 -8.73
N THR A 86 -14.03 -2.87 -7.65
CA THR A 86 -13.43 -2.76 -6.31
C THR A 86 -12.05 -3.40 -6.25
N ILE A 87 -11.91 -4.63 -6.77
CA ILE A 87 -10.62 -5.33 -6.89
C ILE A 87 -9.63 -4.45 -7.64
N TRP A 88 -10.04 -3.94 -8.80
CA TRP A 88 -9.19 -3.13 -9.66
C TRP A 88 -8.73 -1.86 -8.95
N CYS A 89 -9.63 -1.11 -8.31
CA CYS A 89 -9.30 0.10 -7.57
C CYS A 89 -8.31 -0.16 -6.43
N ILE A 90 -8.54 -1.20 -5.64
CA ILE A 90 -7.69 -1.56 -4.50
C ILE A 90 -6.31 -2.03 -4.99
N PHE A 91 -6.28 -2.90 -6.01
CA PHE A 91 -5.04 -3.43 -6.56
C PHE A 91 -4.20 -2.33 -7.23
N MET A 92 -4.82 -1.52 -8.08
CA MET A 92 -4.14 -0.45 -8.81
C MET A 92 -3.54 0.59 -7.88
N ARG A 93 -4.19 0.88 -6.75
CA ARG A 93 -3.66 1.83 -5.78
C ARG A 93 -2.35 1.34 -5.17
N GLN A 94 -2.33 0.06 -4.80
CA GLN A 94 -1.20 -0.57 -4.14
C GLN A 94 -0.03 -0.84 -5.10
N ILE A 95 -0.32 -1.34 -6.30
CA ILE A 95 0.71 -1.69 -7.28
C ILE A 95 1.48 -0.46 -7.79
N VAL A 96 0.79 0.68 -8.00
CA VAL A 96 1.46 1.91 -8.41
C VAL A 96 2.44 2.36 -7.32
N VAL A 97 2.01 2.36 -6.06
CA VAL A 97 2.90 2.71 -4.94
C VAL A 97 4.05 1.73 -4.82
N ALA A 98 3.79 0.42 -4.89
CA ALA A 98 4.83 -0.61 -4.86
C ALA A 98 5.84 -0.44 -6.01
N GLY A 99 5.36 -0.21 -7.22
CA GLY A 99 6.22 -0.01 -8.40
C GLY A 99 7.13 1.20 -8.23
N PHE A 100 6.57 2.37 -7.91
CA PHE A 100 7.35 3.60 -7.75
C PHE A 100 8.34 3.51 -6.59
N THR A 101 7.90 3.07 -5.42
CA THR A 101 8.79 2.96 -4.25
C THR A 101 9.84 1.88 -4.45
N GLY A 102 9.50 0.72 -4.99
CA GLY A 102 10.45 -0.37 -5.24
C GLY A 102 11.48 -0.08 -6.34
N ILE A 103 11.10 0.63 -7.41
CA ILE A 103 11.99 0.95 -8.55
C ILE A 103 12.80 2.22 -8.29
N ILE A 104 12.21 3.27 -7.72
CA ILE A 104 12.90 4.55 -7.55
C ILE A 104 13.76 4.54 -6.27
N VAL A 105 13.31 3.81 -5.25
CA VAL A 105 14.03 3.58 -3.98
C VAL A 105 14.76 2.23 -4.00
N ASP A 106 15.16 1.76 -5.19
CA ASP A 106 15.80 0.45 -5.44
C ASP A 106 17.10 0.24 -4.62
N THR A 107 17.75 1.34 -4.20
CA THR A 107 18.99 1.30 -3.43
C THR A 107 18.79 1.67 -1.95
N PRO A 108 19.46 0.99 -1.02
CA PRO A 108 19.30 1.21 0.41
C PRO A 108 19.75 2.59 0.92
N GLU A 109 20.64 3.27 0.19
CA GLU A 109 21.05 4.65 0.46
C GLU A 109 19.91 5.66 0.21
N ARG A 110 18.89 5.25 -0.55
CA ARG A 110 17.76 6.11 -0.93
C ARG A 110 16.50 5.87 -0.09
N ILE A 111 16.53 4.96 0.89
CA ILE A 111 15.37 4.62 1.76
C ILE A 111 14.77 5.86 2.45
N GLY A 112 15.59 6.87 2.76
CA GLY A 112 15.10 8.16 3.30
C GLY A 112 14.16 8.92 2.35
N ARG A 113 14.12 8.57 1.06
CA ARG A 113 13.23 9.16 0.05
C ARG A 113 11.87 8.44 -0.05
N THR A 114 11.72 7.29 0.60
CA THR A 114 10.46 6.53 0.58
C THR A 114 9.24 7.38 0.93
N PRO A 115 9.25 8.27 1.95
CA PRO A 115 8.07 9.06 2.27
C PRO A 115 7.63 9.96 1.11
N CYS A 116 8.59 10.63 0.46
CA CYS A 116 8.31 11.48 -0.70
C CYS A 116 7.74 10.67 -1.86
N TRP A 117 8.34 9.51 -2.17
CA TRP A 117 7.86 8.67 -3.25
C TRP A 117 6.54 7.98 -2.93
N THR A 118 6.25 7.65 -1.67
CA THR A 118 4.92 7.18 -1.22
C THR A 118 3.88 8.26 -1.49
N PHE A 119 4.15 9.51 -1.11
CA PHE A 119 3.22 10.62 -1.36
C PHE A 119 2.93 10.78 -2.85
N ILE A 120 3.98 10.91 -3.67
CA ILE A 120 3.85 11.14 -5.12
C ILE A 120 3.14 9.97 -5.79
N SER A 121 3.53 8.73 -5.47
CA SER A 121 2.93 7.56 -6.11
C SER A 121 1.48 7.32 -5.68
N HIS A 122 1.12 7.64 -4.44
CA HIS A 122 -0.26 7.57 -3.98
C HIS A 122 -1.14 8.61 -4.67
N LEU A 123 -0.65 9.85 -4.79
CA LEU A 123 -1.32 10.90 -5.57
C LEU A 123 -1.54 10.46 -7.02
N LEU A 124 -0.48 9.97 -7.68
CA LEU A 124 -0.58 9.47 -9.05
C LEU A 124 -1.57 8.31 -9.17
N ALA A 125 -1.53 7.36 -8.24
CA ALA A 125 -2.47 6.25 -8.22
C ALA A 125 -3.92 6.72 -8.13
N THR A 126 -4.20 7.72 -7.28
CA THR A 126 -5.54 8.32 -7.17
C THR A 126 -5.96 8.99 -8.47
N ILE A 127 -5.07 9.74 -9.12
CA ILE A 127 -5.35 10.35 -10.43
C ILE A 127 -5.67 9.24 -11.45
N PHE A 128 -4.83 8.22 -11.57
CA PHE A 128 -5.00 7.13 -12.54
C PHE A 128 -6.31 6.36 -12.36
N ILE A 129 -6.67 6.03 -11.11
CA ILE A 129 -7.92 5.31 -10.81
C ILE A 129 -9.14 6.20 -11.10
N SER A 130 -9.02 7.51 -10.89
CA SER A 130 -10.12 8.44 -11.11
C SER A 130 -10.31 8.85 -12.57
N LEU A 131 -9.29 8.78 -13.43
CA LEU A 131 -9.35 9.19 -14.85
C LEU A 131 -10.61 8.71 -15.61
N PRO A 132 -11.05 7.45 -15.50
CA PRO A 132 -12.24 6.96 -16.20
C PRO A 132 -13.56 7.60 -15.71
N PHE A 133 -13.54 8.27 -14.57
CA PHE A 133 -14.71 8.80 -13.87
C PHE A 133 -14.71 10.33 -13.75
N ILE A 134 -13.67 11.01 -14.24
CA ILE A 134 -13.57 12.47 -14.19
C ILE A 134 -14.43 13.07 -15.29
N ALA A 135 -15.59 13.59 -14.92
CA ALA A 135 -16.42 14.41 -15.80
C ALA A 135 -15.95 15.88 -15.88
N ASN A 136 -15.28 16.37 -14.83
CA ASN A 136 -14.76 17.74 -14.75
C ASN A 136 -13.38 17.76 -14.07
N LEU A 137 -12.35 18.11 -14.83
CA LEU A 137 -10.96 18.15 -14.37
C LEU A 137 -10.71 19.25 -13.33
N GLU A 138 -11.30 20.44 -13.50
CA GLU A 138 -11.13 21.56 -12.57
C GLU A 138 -11.71 21.22 -11.19
N TYR A 139 -12.89 20.62 -11.16
CA TYR A 139 -13.50 20.14 -9.92
C TYR A 139 -12.61 19.07 -9.26
N PHE A 140 -12.08 18.12 -10.03
CA PHE A 140 -11.23 17.07 -9.51
C PHE A 140 -9.92 17.61 -8.89
N LEU A 141 -9.24 18.52 -9.60
CA LEU A 141 -8.00 19.14 -9.13
C LEU A 141 -8.26 20.10 -7.94
N GLY A 142 -9.35 20.89 -8.00
CA GLY A 142 -9.65 21.93 -7.02
C GLY A 142 -10.34 21.44 -5.75
N THR A 143 -10.96 20.25 -5.77
CA THR A 143 -11.73 19.75 -4.62
C THR A 143 -11.36 18.31 -4.22
N THR A 144 -11.31 17.38 -5.16
CA THR A 144 -11.09 15.96 -4.87
C THR A 144 -9.67 15.71 -4.37
N ILE A 145 -8.64 16.22 -5.07
CA ILE A 145 -7.24 16.05 -4.64
C ILE A 145 -7.00 16.67 -3.24
N PRO A 146 -7.37 17.94 -2.97
CA PRO A 146 -7.24 18.51 -1.63
C PRO A 146 -7.94 17.72 -0.53
N ARG A 147 -9.13 17.16 -0.82
CA ARG A 147 -9.86 16.33 0.12
C ARG A 147 -9.12 15.03 0.47
N HIS A 148 -8.37 14.46 -0.47
CA HIS A 148 -7.54 13.27 -0.24
C HIS A 148 -6.11 13.57 0.26
N ALA A 149 -5.71 14.85 0.31
CA ALA A 149 -4.37 15.26 0.76
C ALA A 149 -3.95 14.69 2.14
N PRO A 150 -4.84 14.61 3.15
CA PRO A 150 -4.49 13.99 4.42
C PRO A 150 -4.06 12.53 4.26
N ILE A 151 -4.72 11.78 3.37
CA ILE A 151 -4.42 10.35 3.11
C ILE A 151 -3.01 10.21 2.55
N PHE A 152 -2.64 11.06 1.60
CA PHE A 152 -1.31 11.04 0.99
C PHE A 152 -0.22 11.36 2.01
N ALA A 153 -0.43 12.39 2.85
CA ALA A 153 0.50 12.78 3.91
C ALA A 153 0.64 11.69 4.99
N SER A 154 -0.47 11.12 5.44
CA SER A 154 -0.45 10.07 6.46
C SER A 154 0.19 8.78 5.95
N SER A 155 -0.07 8.38 4.71
CA SER A 155 0.60 7.23 4.07
C SER A 155 2.12 7.44 4.00
N SER A 156 2.54 8.65 3.64
CA SER A 156 3.95 9.05 3.60
C SER A 156 4.62 8.92 4.98
N LEU A 157 4.01 9.46 6.03
CA LEU A 157 4.53 9.38 7.40
C LEU A 157 4.54 7.93 7.93
N LEU A 158 3.46 7.19 7.72
CA LEU A 158 3.35 5.79 8.13
C LEU A 158 4.37 4.90 7.43
N SER A 159 4.76 5.23 6.20
CA SER A 159 5.83 4.48 5.51
C SER A 159 7.16 4.52 6.27
N ILE A 160 7.47 5.59 7.01
CA ILE A 160 8.67 5.67 7.87
C ILE A 160 8.57 4.69 9.04
N ILE A 161 7.40 4.63 9.67
CA ILE A 161 7.14 3.73 10.79
C ILE A 161 7.26 2.29 10.33
N PHE A 162 6.64 1.93 9.20
CA PHE A 162 6.73 0.57 8.65
C PHE A 162 8.11 0.22 8.15
N LEU A 163 8.85 1.17 7.56
CA LEU A 163 10.25 0.96 7.22
C LEU A 163 11.05 0.56 8.46
N THR A 164 10.83 1.24 9.59
CA THR A 164 11.47 0.91 10.85
C THR A 164 11.11 -0.51 11.30
N ILE A 165 9.82 -0.85 11.33
CA ILE A 165 9.31 -2.18 11.74
C ILE A 165 9.91 -3.28 10.85
N TYR A 166 9.81 -3.15 9.52
CA TYR A 166 10.27 -4.17 8.57
C TYR A 166 11.80 -4.20 8.44
N SER A 167 12.49 -3.12 8.82
CA SER A 167 13.94 -3.09 8.97
C SER A 167 14.47 -3.79 10.23
N ILE A 168 13.62 -4.15 11.19
CA ILE A 168 14.03 -5.00 12.33
C ILE A 168 14.02 -6.45 11.87
N THR A 169 15.19 -7.03 11.61
CA THR A 169 15.25 -8.46 11.21
C THR A 169 15.16 -9.32 12.46
N PRO A 170 14.20 -10.26 12.59
CA PRO A 170 14.34 -11.29 13.60
C PRO A 170 15.63 -12.07 13.32
N LYS A 171 16.54 -12.12 14.30
CA LYS A 171 17.67 -13.05 14.28
C LYS A 171 17.06 -14.45 14.46
N ILE A 172 16.73 -15.11 13.36
CA ILE A 172 16.47 -16.55 13.39
C ILE A 172 17.82 -17.17 13.71
N ARG A 173 17.99 -17.58 14.97
CA ARG A 173 19.20 -18.21 15.49
C ARG A 173 19.30 -19.57 14.82
N THR A 174 19.93 -19.62 13.65
CA THR A 174 20.36 -20.89 13.06
C THR A 174 21.41 -21.45 14.00
N LYS A 175 21.01 -22.40 14.85
CA LYS A 175 21.98 -23.24 15.56
C LYS A 175 22.79 -23.96 14.46
N LYS A 176 24.09 -23.67 14.39
CA LYS A 176 25.06 -24.55 13.74
C LYS A 176 25.30 -25.75 14.65
#